data_AF-A0A1W1I725-F1
#
_entry.id   AF-A0A1W1I725-F1
#
_cell.length_a   1.000
_cell.length_b   1.000
_cell.length_c   1.000
_cell.angle_alpha   90.00
_cell.angle_beta   90.00
_cell.angle_gamma   90.00
#
_symmetry.space_group_name_H-M   'P 1'
#
loop_
_entity.id
_entity.type
_entity.pdbx_description
1 polymer ?
#
loop_
_entity_poly.entity_id
_entity_poly.type
_entity_poly.pdbx_seq_one_letter_code
_entity_poly.pdbx_strand_id
1 'polypeptide(L)'
;MSQVTFTDPAAQEFYRQGESELEAAQSADAVLRKAEAFGRKDARAEVMQSAFYFLAAAHFLENRDPAKAAQAYHQAGGQLHRLEQFSQAGRAYSNAGRLSERAAQATGGGPASHDLQHFAVRSYSRANHCFAEVGELEWSEAEYLNERNARVAWAKMQGKHPWAQLAWKATSNYGTSFSRWGLWVAGTLGLFGLLYEVFYQISWLQPMDNMITAPWIPFWSGFYYSVNVTAALGLVDYQPSNVISQGVVIVNVLIGYILLGIGIGIIGRMIKYR
;
A
#
# COMPACT_ATOMS: atom_id res chain seq x y z
N MET A 1 20.61 -19.74 4.06
CA MET A 1 19.33 -20.09 4.70
C MET A 1 19.35 -19.51 6.10
N SER A 2 18.50 -18.52 6.40
CA SER A 2 18.28 -18.06 7.78
C SER A 2 17.68 -19.23 8.58
N GLN A 3 18.24 -19.57 9.74
CA GLN A 3 17.66 -20.59 10.62
C GLN A 3 16.24 -20.18 11.00
N VAL A 4 15.26 -21.02 10.63
CA VAL A 4 13.88 -20.82 11.08
C VAL A 4 13.86 -21.05 12.59
N THR A 5 13.60 -19.98 13.33
CA THR A 5 13.56 -20.04 14.80
C THR A 5 12.12 -20.31 15.23
N PHE A 6 11.91 -21.45 15.88
CA PHE A 6 10.60 -21.85 16.41
C PHE A 6 10.59 -21.67 17.92
N THR A 7 9.54 -21.05 18.46
CA THR A 7 9.33 -20.93 19.91
C THR A 7 8.65 -22.17 20.49
N ASP A 8 7.92 -22.92 19.67
CA ASP A 8 7.18 -24.13 20.06
C ASP A 8 7.96 -25.39 19.60
N PRO A 9 8.34 -26.30 20.51
CA PRO A 9 9.02 -27.55 20.16
C PRO A 9 8.20 -28.45 19.21
N ALA A 10 6.87 -28.48 19.35
CA ALA A 10 6.02 -29.31 18.49
C ALA A 10 5.96 -28.75 17.07
N ALA A 11 5.95 -27.43 16.92
CA ALA A 11 6.07 -26.76 15.63
C ALA A 11 7.39 -27.11 14.92
N GLN A 12 8.49 -27.08 15.68
CA GLN A 12 9.81 -27.44 15.16
C GLN A 12 9.85 -28.89 14.70
N GLU A 13 9.25 -29.81 15.47
CA GLU A 13 9.22 -31.22 15.13
C GLU A 13 8.40 -31.47 13.86
N PHE A 14 7.20 -30.90 13.74
CA PHE A 14 6.39 -31.03 12.53
C PHE A 14 7.09 -30.46 11.29
N TYR A 15 7.79 -29.34 11.44
CA TYR A 15 8.56 -28.74 10.36
C TYR A 15 9.72 -29.65 9.92
N ARG A 16 10.52 -30.16 10.85
CA ARG A 16 11.62 -31.11 10.57
C ARG A 16 11.11 -32.40 9.94
N GLN A 17 9.98 -32.91 10.41
CA GLN A 17 9.35 -34.09 9.82
C GLN A 17 8.99 -33.83 8.35
N GLY A 18 8.39 -32.66 8.05
CA GLY A 18 8.13 -32.23 6.68
C GLY A 18 9.40 -32.15 5.82
N GLU A 19 10.49 -31.57 6.34
CA GLU A 19 11.78 -31.53 5.64
C GLU A 19 12.33 -32.92 5.34
N SER A 20 12.32 -33.83 6.32
CA SER A 20 12.81 -35.20 6.12
C SER A 20 12.00 -35.97 5.06
N GLU A 21 10.68 -35.75 5.02
CA GLU A 21 9.80 -36.35 4.00
C GLU A 21 10.07 -35.76 2.61
N LEU A 22 10.36 -34.45 2.52
CA LEU A 22 10.72 -33.79 1.25
C LEU A 22 12.05 -34.30 0.70
N GLU A 23 13.04 -34.50 1.56
CA GLU A 23 14.34 -35.06 1.19
C GLU A 23 14.21 -36.50 0.70
N ALA A 24 13.42 -37.33 1.38
CA ALA A 24 13.20 -38.72 1.01
C ALA A 24 12.39 -38.87 -0.29
N ALA A 25 11.33 -38.09 -0.46
CA ALA A 25 10.44 -38.19 -1.63
C ALA A 25 10.96 -37.42 -2.85
N GLN A 26 11.89 -36.48 -2.66
CA GLN A 26 12.36 -35.52 -3.68
C GLN A 26 11.24 -34.73 -4.38
N SER A 27 10.03 -34.70 -3.80
CA SER A 27 8.85 -34.04 -4.37
C SER A 27 7.99 -33.43 -3.26
N ALA A 28 7.55 -32.19 -3.49
CA ALA A 28 6.64 -31.49 -2.59
C ALA A 28 5.19 -32.00 -2.65
N ASP A 29 4.79 -32.72 -3.71
CA ASP A 29 3.38 -33.08 -3.93
C ASP A 29 2.81 -34.03 -2.88
N ALA A 30 3.63 -34.95 -2.37
CA ALA A 30 3.21 -35.83 -1.29
C ALA A 30 3.00 -35.06 0.01
N VAL A 31 3.94 -34.17 0.36
CA VAL A 31 3.91 -33.38 1.58
C VAL A 31 2.80 -32.35 1.56
N LEU A 32 2.53 -31.69 0.43
CA LEU A 32 1.41 -30.77 0.26
C LEU A 32 0.05 -31.46 0.42
N ARG A 33 -0.16 -32.62 -0.22
CA ARG A 33 -1.40 -33.40 -0.04
C ARG A 33 -1.61 -33.84 1.41
N LYS A 34 -0.52 -34.21 2.09
CA LYS A 34 -0.56 -34.56 3.52
C LYS A 34 -0.89 -33.34 4.38
N ALA A 35 -0.29 -32.18 4.09
CA ALA A 35 -0.62 -30.91 4.74
C ALA A 35 -2.11 -30.55 4.59
N GLU A 36 -2.67 -30.69 3.38
CA GLU A 36 -4.09 -30.48 3.12
C GLU A 36 -4.98 -31.44 3.91
N ALA A 37 -4.60 -32.72 3.98
CA ALA A 37 -5.36 -33.73 4.71
C ALA A 37 -5.43 -33.41 6.21
N PHE A 38 -4.34 -32.93 6.82
CA PHE A 38 -4.34 -32.46 8.20
C PHE A 38 -5.13 -31.16 8.38
N GLY A 39 -5.04 -30.22 7.43
CA GLY A 39 -5.70 -28.92 7.51
C GLY A 39 -7.23 -28.98 7.45
N ARG A 40 -7.80 -30.06 6.90
CA ARG A 40 -9.25 -30.33 6.89
C ARG A 40 -9.82 -30.71 8.26
N LYS A 41 -8.96 -31.04 9.21
CA LYS A 41 -9.37 -31.40 10.56
C LYS A 41 -9.35 -30.16 11.46
N ASP A 42 -10.12 -30.22 12.54
CA ASP A 42 -10.30 -29.08 13.46
C ASP A 42 -9.44 -29.17 14.72
N ALA A 43 -8.76 -30.29 14.96
CA ALA A 43 -7.88 -30.41 16.12
C ALA A 43 -6.68 -29.45 15.98
N ARG A 44 -6.44 -28.62 16.99
CA ARG A 44 -5.37 -27.61 17.00
C ARG A 44 -4.01 -28.19 16.58
N ALA A 45 -3.65 -29.37 17.07
CA ALA A 45 -2.39 -30.04 16.75
C ALA A 45 -2.29 -30.41 15.26
N GLU A 46 -3.39 -30.81 14.62
CA GLU A 46 -3.43 -31.18 13.21
C GLU A 46 -3.39 -29.94 12.30
N VAL A 47 -4.06 -28.85 12.71
CA VAL A 47 -3.94 -27.55 12.03
C VAL A 47 -2.50 -27.04 12.12
N MET A 48 -1.85 -27.20 13.28
CA MET A 48 -0.44 -26.85 13.46
C MET A 48 0.47 -27.69 12.57
N GLN A 49 0.29 -29.01 12.54
CA GLN A 49 1.03 -29.89 11.65
C GLN A 49 0.84 -29.50 10.17
N SER A 50 -0.39 -29.19 9.76
CA SER A 50 -0.70 -28.69 8.42
C SER A 50 0.09 -27.41 8.09
N ALA A 51 0.07 -26.42 8.99
CA ALA A 51 0.80 -25.17 8.82
C ALA A 51 2.30 -25.39 8.58
N PHE A 52 2.95 -26.19 9.42
CA PHE A 52 4.40 -26.41 9.32
C PHE A 52 4.80 -27.32 8.16
N TYR A 53 3.95 -28.26 7.75
CA TYR A 53 4.15 -29.02 6.52
C TYR A 53 4.07 -28.11 5.28
N PHE A 54 3.11 -27.18 5.23
CA PHE A 54 3.05 -26.19 4.15
C PHE A 54 4.28 -25.27 4.15
N LEU A 55 4.77 -24.83 5.31
CA LEU A 55 5.99 -24.03 5.41
C LEU A 55 7.23 -24.80 4.92
N ALA A 56 7.40 -26.06 5.32
CA ALA A 56 8.52 -26.88 4.87
C ALA A 56 8.48 -27.07 3.34
N ALA A 57 7.30 -27.40 2.80
CA ALA A 57 7.11 -27.53 1.36
C ALA A 57 7.37 -26.20 0.62
N ALA A 58 6.94 -25.08 1.18
CA ALA A 58 7.17 -23.76 0.61
C ALA A 58 8.68 -23.45 0.51
N HIS A 59 9.44 -23.62 1.60
CA HIS A 59 10.90 -23.42 1.63
C HIS A 59 11.62 -24.32 0.61
N PHE A 60 11.21 -25.59 0.50
CA PHE A 60 11.75 -26.50 -0.49
C PHE A 60 11.48 -26.04 -1.93
N LEU A 61 10.31 -25.43 -2.18
CA LEU A 61 9.89 -25.00 -3.51
C LEU A 61 10.43 -23.62 -3.93
N GLU A 62 10.90 -22.77 -3.01
CA GLU A 62 11.23 -21.36 -3.30
C GLU A 62 12.11 -21.15 -4.54
N ASN A 63 13.14 -21.98 -4.70
CA ASN A 63 14.09 -21.90 -5.82
C ASN A 63 13.78 -22.85 -6.97
N ARG A 64 12.73 -23.68 -6.84
CA ARG A 64 12.36 -24.73 -7.80
C ARG A 64 11.10 -24.35 -8.59
N ASP A 65 10.07 -23.91 -7.87
CA ASP A 65 8.79 -23.50 -8.42
C ASP A 65 8.20 -22.38 -7.54
N PRO A 66 8.50 -21.10 -7.85
CA PRO A 66 8.09 -19.97 -7.02
C PRO A 66 6.56 -19.77 -6.98
N ALA A 67 5.84 -20.18 -8.03
CA ALA A 67 4.38 -20.10 -8.06
C ALA A 67 3.76 -21.08 -7.06
N LYS A 68 4.24 -22.32 -7.04
CA LYS A 68 3.80 -23.33 -6.08
C LYS A 68 4.26 -23.04 -4.66
N ALA A 69 5.47 -22.50 -4.48
CA ALA A 69 5.95 -22.01 -3.20
C ALA A 69 5.05 -20.89 -2.64
N ALA A 70 4.63 -19.94 -3.48
CA ALA A 70 3.71 -18.88 -3.08
C ALA A 70 2.36 -19.43 -2.60
N GLN A 71 1.80 -20.43 -3.29
CA GLN A 71 0.58 -21.10 -2.86
C GLN A 71 0.75 -21.81 -1.52
N ALA A 72 1.84 -22.55 -1.34
CA ALA A 72 2.15 -23.26 -0.09
C ALA A 72 2.28 -22.28 1.09
N TYR A 73 2.99 -21.16 0.91
CA TYR A 73 3.07 -20.10 1.92
C TYR A 73 1.72 -19.48 2.27
N HIS A 74 0.85 -19.26 1.27
CA HIS A 74 -0.47 -18.71 1.51
C HIS A 74 -1.35 -19.67 2.32
N GLN A 75 -1.27 -20.97 2.03
CA GLN A 75 -1.97 -22.00 2.79
C GLN A 75 -1.43 -22.09 4.23
N ALA A 76 -0.10 -22.07 4.41
CA ALA A 76 0.52 -21.97 5.72
C ALA A 76 -0.01 -20.76 6.50
N GLY A 77 -0.04 -19.57 5.87
CA GLY A 77 -0.59 -18.36 6.46
C GLY A 77 -2.05 -18.53 6.91
N GLY A 78 -2.87 -19.22 6.12
CA GLY A 78 -4.26 -19.54 6.49
C GLY A 78 -4.36 -20.42 7.72
N GLN A 79 -3.55 -21.47 7.81
CA GLN A 79 -3.53 -22.35 8.98
C GLN A 79 -2.98 -21.65 10.23
N LEU A 80 -1.90 -20.87 10.10
CA LEU A 80 -1.34 -20.09 11.20
C LEU A 80 -2.31 -19.02 11.71
N HIS A 81 -3.07 -18.39 10.82
CA HIS A 81 -4.14 -17.47 11.20
C HIS A 81 -5.24 -18.16 11.99
N ARG A 82 -5.66 -19.38 11.61
CA ARG A 82 -6.63 -20.18 12.40
C ARG A 82 -6.12 -20.51 13.80
N LEU A 83 -4.80 -20.59 13.98
CA LEU A 83 -4.14 -20.81 15.26
C LEU A 83 -3.87 -19.52 16.04
N GLU A 84 -4.34 -18.37 15.54
CA GLU A 84 -4.11 -17.03 16.11
C GLU A 84 -2.61 -16.65 16.17
N GLN A 85 -1.77 -17.29 15.36
CA GLN A 85 -0.35 -16.99 15.24
C GLN A 85 -0.12 -15.88 14.19
N PHE A 86 -0.73 -14.72 14.43
CA PHE A 86 -0.85 -13.65 13.43
C PHE A 86 0.50 -13.13 12.91
N SER A 87 1.54 -12.93 13.74
CA SER A 87 2.86 -12.50 13.25
C SER A 87 3.46 -13.51 12.26
N GLN A 88 3.32 -14.81 12.53
CA GLN A 88 3.84 -15.87 11.66
C GLN A 88 2.98 -16.01 10.40
N ALA A 89 1.66 -15.90 10.54
CA ALA A 89 0.74 -15.87 9.41
C ALA A 89 1.05 -14.68 8.47
N GLY A 90 1.30 -13.50 9.04
CA GLY A 90 1.68 -12.29 8.32
C GLY A 90 2.94 -12.48 7.49
N ARG A 91 3.99 -13.07 8.08
CA ARG A 91 5.24 -13.42 7.36
C ARG A 91 5.02 -14.43 6.24
N ALA A 92 4.22 -15.47 6.49
CA ALA A 92 3.89 -16.46 5.46
C ALA A 92 3.14 -15.81 4.28
N TYR A 93 2.13 -14.97 4.56
CA TYR A 93 1.41 -14.23 3.52
C TYR A 93 2.29 -13.21 2.78
N SER A 94 3.21 -12.52 3.47
CA SER A 94 4.18 -11.62 2.84
C SER A 94 5.10 -12.37 1.87
N ASN A 95 5.65 -13.52 2.30
CA ASN A 95 6.45 -14.39 1.44
C ASN A 95 5.66 -14.90 0.23
N ALA A 96 4.39 -15.29 0.42
CA ALA A 96 3.49 -15.67 -0.66
C ALA A 96 3.32 -14.54 -1.68
N GLY A 97 3.08 -13.31 -1.20
CA GLY A 97 2.96 -12.13 -2.06
C GLY A 97 4.21 -11.91 -2.91
N ARG A 98 5.38 -11.87 -2.27
CA ARG A 98 6.67 -11.64 -2.92
C ARG A 98 7.02 -12.69 -3.97
N LEU A 99 6.83 -13.96 -3.65
CA LEU A 99 7.11 -15.06 -4.58
C LEU A 99 6.14 -15.06 -5.76
N SER A 100 4.88 -14.72 -5.52
CA SER A 100 3.88 -14.62 -6.59
C SER A 100 4.19 -13.48 -7.56
N GLU A 101 4.66 -12.33 -7.09
CA GLU A 101 5.12 -11.24 -7.98
C GLU A 101 6.35 -11.66 -8.80
N ARG A 102 7.33 -12.31 -8.16
CA ARG A 102 8.52 -12.84 -8.86
C ARG A 102 8.12 -13.86 -9.93
N ALA A 103 7.21 -14.78 -9.60
CA ALA A 103 6.68 -15.75 -10.54
C ALA A 103 5.93 -15.07 -11.70
N ALA A 104 5.06 -14.11 -11.41
CA ALA A 104 4.32 -13.35 -12.42
C ALA A 104 5.24 -12.64 -13.41
N GLN A 105 6.34 -12.05 -12.92
CA GLN A 105 7.36 -11.41 -13.74
C GLN A 105 8.12 -12.43 -14.61
N ALA A 106 8.43 -13.61 -14.06
CA ALA A 106 9.15 -14.65 -14.79
C ALA A 106 8.33 -15.30 -15.92
N THR A 107 6.99 -15.35 -15.81
CA THR A 107 6.12 -15.94 -16.84
C THR A 107 6.08 -15.13 -18.15
N GLY A 108 6.59 -13.89 -18.17
CA GLY A 108 6.67 -13.09 -19.40
C GLY A 108 5.33 -12.55 -19.91
N GLY A 109 4.28 -12.55 -19.07
CA GLY A 109 2.94 -12.06 -19.39
C GLY A 109 1.90 -13.17 -19.60
N GLY A 110 0.68 -12.79 -19.99
CA GLY A 110 -0.44 -13.70 -20.21
C GLY A 110 -1.31 -14.00 -18.97
N PRO A 111 -2.32 -14.88 -19.11
CA PRO A 111 -3.33 -15.11 -18.06
C PRO A 111 -2.73 -15.61 -16.73
N ALA A 112 -1.77 -16.53 -16.79
CA ALA A 112 -1.11 -17.06 -15.59
C ALA A 112 -0.34 -15.98 -14.80
N SER A 113 0.32 -15.05 -15.50
CA SER A 113 1.00 -13.91 -14.88
C SER A 113 0.00 -12.99 -14.17
N HIS A 114 -1.17 -12.76 -14.77
CA HIS A 114 -2.24 -11.96 -14.17
C HIS A 114 -2.82 -12.60 -12.91
N ASP A 115 -3.07 -13.91 -12.92
CA ASP A 115 -3.55 -14.66 -11.77
C ASP A 115 -2.56 -14.62 -10.61
N LEU A 116 -1.26 -14.80 -10.90
CA LEU A 116 -0.20 -14.69 -9.91
C LEU A 116 -0.08 -13.25 -9.35
N GLN A 117 -0.21 -12.23 -10.19
CA GLN A 117 -0.17 -10.85 -9.71
C GLN A 117 -1.40 -10.52 -8.83
N HIS A 118 -2.58 -11.03 -9.19
CA HIS A 118 -3.77 -10.90 -8.36
C HIS A 118 -3.64 -11.65 -7.03
N PHE A 119 -3.03 -12.84 -7.06
CA PHE A 119 -2.73 -13.62 -5.87
C PHE A 119 -1.76 -12.89 -4.93
N ALA A 120 -0.79 -12.16 -5.48
CA ALA A 120 0.10 -11.31 -4.69
C ALA A 120 -0.67 -10.22 -3.92
N VAL A 121 -1.57 -9.50 -4.60
CA VAL A 121 -2.43 -8.47 -3.98
C VAL A 121 -3.20 -9.05 -2.78
N ARG A 122 -3.82 -10.22 -2.96
CA ARG A 122 -4.57 -10.88 -1.88
C ARG A 122 -3.67 -11.25 -0.71
N SER A 123 -2.49 -11.79 -0.99
CA SER A 123 -1.55 -12.23 0.03
C SER A 123 -1.01 -11.06 0.86
N TYR A 124 -0.57 -9.97 0.22
CA TYR A 124 -0.15 -8.77 0.95
C TYR A 124 -1.28 -8.12 1.76
N SER A 125 -2.52 -8.13 1.25
CA SER A 125 -3.69 -7.65 2.00
C SER A 125 -3.92 -8.45 3.29
N ARG A 126 -3.79 -9.79 3.23
CA ARG A 126 -3.87 -10.66 4.40
C ARG A 126 -2.70 -10.43 5.36
N ALA A 127 -1.48 -10.27 4.83
CA ALA A 127 -0.29 -10.00 5.64
C ALA A 127 -0.45 -8.69 6.43
N ASN A 128 -0.87 -7.61 5.75
CA ASN A 128 -1.16 -6.32 6.37
C ASN A 128 -2.15 -6.44 7.54
N HIS A 129 -3.26 -7.16 7.34
CA HIS A 129 -4.24 -7.38 8.41
C HIS A 129 -3.64 -8.15 9.60
N CYS A 130 -2.86 -9.21 9.34
CA CYS A 130 -2.25 -10.00 10.40
C CYS A 130 -1.30 -9.16 11.26
N PHE A 131 -0.43 -8.36 10.62
CA PHE A 131 0.49 -7.48 11.36
C PHE A 131 -0.23 -6.35 12.11
N ALA A 132 -1.30 -5.79 11.52
CA ALA A 132 -2.11 -4.79 12.19
C ALA A 132 -2.80 -5.33 13.46
N GLU A 133 -3.25 -6.59 13.43
CA GLU A 133 -3.93 -7.27 14.55
C GLU A 133 -3.04 -7.36 15.79
N VAL A 134 -1.75 -7.63 15.61
CA VAL A 134 -0.76 -7.78 16.70
C VAL A 134 -0.02 -6.49 17.03
N GLY A 135 -0.37 -5.36 16.40
CA GLY A 135 0.33 -4.10 16.62
C GLY A 135 1.73 -4.02 16.03
N GLU A 136 2.08 -4.89 15.07
CA GLU A 136 3.33 -4.81 14.30
C GLU A 136 3.18 -3.79 13.14
N LEU A 137 3.06 -2.52 13.52
CA LEU A 137 2.52 -1.47 12.65
C LEU A 137 3.48 -1.09 11.50
N GLU A 138 4.79 -1.19 11.71
CA GLU A 138 5.80 -0.99 10.66
C GLU A 138 5.69 -2.07 9.57
N TRP A 139 5.52 -3.33 9.97
CA TRP A 139 5.32 -4.46 9.05
C TRP A 139 3.98 -4.34 8.32
N SER A 140 2.91 -3.98 9.05
CA SER A 140 1.60 -3.68 8.45
C SER A 140 1.70 -2.59 7.38
N GLU A 141 2.40 -1.48 7.63
CA GLU A 141 2.59 -0.41 6.65
C GLU A 141 3.37 -0.90 5.43
N ALA A 142 4.46 -1.65 5.63
CA ALA A 142 5.25 -2.22 4.54
C ALA A 142 4.38 -3.10 3.63
N GLU A 143 3.54 -3.97 4.21
CA GLU A 143 2.66 -4.84 3.44
C GLU A 143 1.51 -4.09 2.78
N TYR A 144 0.99 -3.04 3.40
CA TYR A 144 0.06 -2.11 2.75
C TYR A 144 0.67 -1.49 1.49
N LEU A 145 1.93 -1.03 1.56
CA LEU A 145 2.62 -0.45 0.40
C LEU A 145 2.87 -1.50 -0.69
N ASN A 146 3.27 -2.72 -0.32
CA ASN A 146 3.44 -3.84 -1.24
C ASN A 146 2.12 -4.17 -1.95
N GLU A 147 1.03 -4.24 -1.20
CA GLU A 147 -0.33 -4.48 -1.71
C GLU A 147 -0.76 -3.42 -2.74
N ARG A 148 -0.54 -2.14 -2.44
CA ARG A 148 -0.85 -1.04 -3.37
C ARG A 148 0.02 -1.06 -4.63
N ASN A 149 1.30 -1.36 -4.49
CA ASN A 149 2.20 -1.52 -5.64
C ASN A 149 1.78 -2.70 -6.53
N ALA A 150 1.43 -3.83 -5.92
CA ALA A 150 0.95 -5.02 -6.62
C ALA A 150 -0.37 -4.75 -7.37
N ARG A 151 -1.28 -3.93 -6.80
CA ARG A 151 -2.52 -3.49 -7.48
C ARG A 151 -2.23 -2.63 -8.71
N VAL A 152 -1.25 -1.71 -8.63
CA VAL A 152 -0.85 -0.89 -9.78
C VAL A 152 -0.29 -1.77 -10.88
N ALA A 153 0.58 -2.72 -10.56
CA ALA A 153 1.14 -3.67 -11.53
C ALA A 153 0.03 -4.52 -12.18
N TRP A 154 -0.89 -5.06 -11.37
CA TRP A 154 -2.04 -5.82 -11.84
C TRP A 154 -2.96 -5.01 -12.77
N ALA A 155 -3.25 -3.76 -12.43
CA ALA A 155 -4.05 -2.88 -13.27
C ALA A 155 -3.38 -2.63 -14.63
N LYS A 156 -2.06 -2.41 -14.65
CA LYS A 156 -1.30 -2.27 -15.90
C LYS A 156 -1.36 -3.54 -16.76
N MET A 157 -1.27 -4.72 -16.14
CA MET A 157 -1.42 -6.00 -16.84
C MET A 157 -2.81 -6.18 -17.48
N GLN A 158 -3.85 -5.55 -16.92
CA GLN A 158 -5.19 -5.51 -17.51
C GLN A 158 -5.35 -4.49 -18.64
N GLY A 159 -4.28 -3.78 -19.03
CA GLY A 159 -4.37 -2.66 -19.95
C GLY A 159 -5.06 -1.43 -19.35
N LYS A 160 -5.27 -1.38 -18.03
CA LYS A 160 -5.83 -0.20 -17.35
C LYS A 160 -4.70 0.78 -17.04
N HIS A 161 -5.03 2.06 -17.03
CA HIS A 161 -4.13 3.13 -16.62
C HIS A 161 -4.44 3.58 -15.18
N PRO A 162 -3.68 3.14 -14.16
CA PRO A 162 -3.99 3.44 -12.75
C PRO A 162 -3.54 4.86 -12.34
N TRP A 163 -3.91 5.89 -13.11
CA TRP A 163 -3.45 7.27 -12.89
C TRP A 163 -3.75 7.79 -11.50
N ALA A 164 -4.97 7.56 -10.99
CA ALA A 164 -5.33 7.96 -9.64
C ALA A 164 -4.42 7.33 -8.57
N GLN A 165 -4.06 6.04 -8.73
CA GLN A 165 -3.17 5.36 -7.78
C GLN A 165 -1.73 5.85 -7.91
N LEU A 166 -1.27 6.13 -9.13
CA LEU A 166 0.07 6.68 -9.36
C LEU A 166 0.19 8.12 -8.81
N ALA A 167 -0.82 8.95 -9.02
CA ALA A 167 -0.90 10.28 -8.41
C ALA A 167 -0.89 10.17 -6.89
N TRP A 168 -1.66 9.26 -6.30
CA TRP A 168 -1.67 9.05 -4.85
C TRP A 168 -0.32 8.55 -4.31
N LYS A 169 0.38 7.69 -5.05
CA LYS A 169 1.76 7.28 -4.73
C LYS A 169 2.72 8.48 -4.75
N ALA A 170 2.63 9.31 -5.77
CA ALA A 170 3.48 10.48 -5.94
C ALA A 170 3.26 11.53 -4.85
N THR A 171 1.99 11.77 -4.45
CA THR A 171 1.65 12.82 -3.49
C THR A 171 2.01 12.46 -2.05
N SER A 172 1.75 11.22 -1.63
CA SER A 172 1.82 10.86 -0.22
C SER A 172 2.27 9.42 0.04
N ASN A 173 2.79 8.73 -0.98
CA ASN A 173 3.08 7.30 -0.92
C ASN A 173 1.88 6.49 -0.43
N TYR A 174 0.71 6.68 -1.05
CA TYR A 174 -0.57 6.08 -0.63
C TYR A 174 -1.02 6.51 0.79
N GLY A 175 -0.66 7.73 1.18
CA GLY A 175 -1.00 8.36 2.44
C GLY A 175 -0.18 7.88 3.64
N THR A 176 1.02 7.32 3.43
CA THR A 176 1.91 6.95 4.55
C THR A 176 2.99 7.99 4.83
N SER A 177 3.28 8.88 3.87
CA SER A 177 4.35 9.87 4.01
C SER A 177 3.81 11.29 4.23
N PHE A 178 3.81 11.74 5.49
CA PHE A 178 3.44 13.10 5.89
C PHE A 178 4.37 14.15 5.27
N SER A 179 5.69 13.89 5.21
CA SER A 179 6.66 14.81 4.63
C SER A 179 6.47 15.03 3.14
N ARG A 180 6.20 13.96 2.36
CA ARG A 180 5.87 14.09 0.94
C ARG A 180 4.59 14.89 0.73
N TRP A 181 3.55 14.58 1.50
CA TRP A 181 2.30 15.34 1.45
C TRP A 181 2.53 16.82 1.77
N GLY A 182 3.27 17.14 2.83
CA GLY A 182 3.60 18.51 3.21
C GLY A 182 4.38 19.26 2.12
N LEU A 183 5.30 18.57 1.44
CA LEU A 183 6.02 19.14 0.29
C LEU A 183 5.10 19.46 -0.88
N TRP A 184 4.13 18.58 -1.17
CA TRP A 184 3.11 18.85 -2.19
C TRP A 184 2.20 20.01 -1.82
N VAL A 185 1.79 20.11 -0.56
CA VAL A 185 1.04 21.29 -0.06
C VAL A 185 1.85 22.55 -0.28
N ALA A 186 3.11 22.60 0.19
CA ALA A 186 3.97 23.76 0.01
C ALA A 186 4.22 24.10 -1.47
N GLY A 187 4.43 23.09 -2.31
CA GLY A 187 4.61 23.25 -3.75
C GLY A 187 3.36 23.78 -4.46
N THR A 188 2.18 23.28 -4.11
CA THR A 188 0.89 23.79 -4.59
C THR A 188 0.70 25.25 -4.18
N LEU A 189 0.94 25.59 -2.91
CA LEU A 189 0.83 26.96 -2.42
C LEU A 189 1.76 27.92 -3.18
N GLY A 190 3.02 27.51 -3.38
CA GLY A 190 4.01 28.28 -4.15
C GLY A 190 3.62 28.44 -5.61
N LEU A 191 3.21 27.36 -6.29
CA LEU A 191 2.79 27.39 -7.70
C LEU A 191 1.61 28.34 -7.92
N PHE A 192 0.54 28.18 -7.15
CA PHE A 192 -0.62 29.05 -7.26
C PHE A 192 -0.31 30.47 -6.81
N GLY A 193 0.55 30.66 -5.81
CA GLY A 193 1.01 31.98 -5.40
C GLY A 193 1.69 32.75 -6.53
N LEU A 194 2.57 32.08 -7.30
CA LEU A 194 3.19 32.65 -8.50
C LEU A 194 2.17 32.94 -9.60
N LEU A 195 1.21 32.04 -9.84
CA LEU A 195 0.14 32.26 -10.81
C LEU A 195 -0.71 33.49 -10.45
N TYR A 196 -1.04 33.67 -9.16
CA TYR A 196 -1.79 34.83 -8.70
C TYR A 196 -0.98 36.12 -8.78
N GLU A 197 0.33 36.09 -8.53
CA GLU A 197 1.21 37.22 -8.79
C GLU A 197 1.17 37.63 -10.27
N VAL A 198 1.27 36.67 -11.20
CA VAL A 198 1.15 36.93 -12.64
C VAL A 198 -0.23 37.51 -12.97
N PHE A 199 -1.31 36.94 -12.44
CA PHE A 199 -2.68 37.41 -12.68
C PHE A 199 -2.91 38.83 -12.17
N TYR A 200 -2.31 39.19 -11.03
CA TYR A 200 -2.34 40.55 -10.54
C TYR A 200 -1.61 41.50 -11.50
N GLN A 201 -0.38 41.15 -11.92
CA GLN A 201 0.41 41.99 -12.83
C GLN A 201 -0.26 42.25 -14.18
N ILE A 202 -1.02 41.28 -14.70
CA ILE A 202 -1.79 41.42 -15.94
C ILE A 202 -3.24 41.91 -15.72
N SER A 203 -3.57 42.38 -14.50
CA SER A 203 -4.88 42.94 -14.14
C SER A 203 -6.07 41.98 -14.27
N TRP A 204 -5.82 40.68 -14.15
CA TRP A 204 -6.84 39.62 -14.07
C TRP A 204 -7.34 39.38 -12.65
N LEU A 205 -6.63 39.90 -11.65
CA LEU A 205 -7.12 40.06 -10.27
C LEU A 205 -7.38 41.53 -10.01
N GLN A 206 -8.61 41.87 -9.62
CA GLN A 206 -9.01 43.25 -9.33
C GLN A 206 -9.47 43.39 -7.88
N PRO A 207 -9.22 44.55 -7.24
CA PRO A 207 -9.79 44.86 -5.93
C PRO A 207 -11.31 44.68 -5.96
N MET A 208 -11.89 44.17 -4.88
CA MET A 208 -13.35 44.16 -4.75
C MET A 208 -13.86 45.58 -4.42
N ASP A 209 -14.77 46.11 -5.23
CA ASP A 209 -15.18 47.52 -5.27
C ASP A 209 -15.73 48.13 -3.96
N ASN A 210 -15.97 47.31 -2.92
CA ASN A 210 -16.61 47.73 -1.66
C ASN A 210 -15.76 47.49 -0.40
N MET A 211 -14.45 47.22 -0.54
CA MET A 211 -13.56 46.96 0.60
C MET A 211 -12.33 47.87 0.60
N ILE A 212 -11.87 48.25 1.80
CA ILE A 212 -10.53 48.82 1.98
C ILE A 212 -9.56 47.68 1.67
N THR A 213 -9.00 47.69 0.47
CA THR A 213 -8.09 46.64 0.01
C THR A 213 -6.67 46.94 0.50
N ALA A 214 -6.03 45.93 1.09
CA ALA A 214 -4.62 46.03 1.40
C ALA A 214 -3.81 46.16 0.10
N PRO A 215 -2.72 46.95 0.09
CA PRO A 215 -1.88 47.04 -1.09
C PRO A 215 -1.28 45.67 -1.43
N TRP A 216 -1.23 45.33 -2.72
CA TRP A 216 -0.61 44.10 -3.16
C TRP A 216 0.91 44.15 -2.95
N ILE A 217 1.41 43.25 -2.11
CA ILE A 217 2.83 43.07 -1.85
C ILE A 217 3.34 41.95 -2.75
N PRO A 218 4.34 42.20 -3.63
CA PRO A 218 4.87 41.19 -4.54
C PRO A 218 5.24 39.90 -3.80
N PHE A 219 4.88 38.77 -4.39
CA PHE A 219 5.09 37.41 -3.86
C PHE A 219 4.24 37.06 -2.62
N TRP A 220 4.17 37.94 -1.62
CA TRP A 220 3.46 37.68 -0.37
C TRP A 220 1.94 37.70 -0.53
N SER A 221 1.40 38.68 -1.25
CA SER A 221 -0.05 38.74 -1.51
C SER A 221 -0.52 37.56 -2.35
N GLY A 222 0.26 37.16 -3.37
CA GLY A 222 -0.02 35.96 -4.15
C GLY A 222 0.00 34.68 -3.30
N PHE A 223 1.01 34.51 -2.44
CA PHE A 223 1.10 33.36 -1.55
C PHE A 223 -0.04 33.33 -0.50
N TYR A 224 -0.36 34.47 0.12
CA TYR A 224 -1.48 34.61 1.04
C TYR A 224 -2.81 34.26 0.37
N TYR A 225 -3.04 34.79 -0.83
CA TYR A 225 -4.21 34.47 -1.65
C TYR A 225 -4.29 32.97 -1.92
N SER A 226 -3.16 32.35 -2.29
CA SER A 226 -3.06 30.90 -2.50
C SER A 226 -3.46 30.10 -1.26
N VAL A 227 -2.94 30.44 -0.08
CA VAL A 227 -3.32 29.81 1.19
C VAL A 227 -4.82 29.90 1.44
N ASN A 228 -5.41 31.09 1.30
CA ASN A 228 -6.84 31.27 1.57
C ASN A 228 -7.74 30.50 0.59
N VAL A 229 -7.36 30.46 -0.67
CA VAL A 229 -8.11 29.71 -1.69
C VAL A 229 -7.93 28.20 -1.51
N THR A 230 -6.71 27.72 -1.31
CA THR A 230 -6.43 26.29 -1.07
C THR A 230 -7.13 25.79 0.20
N ALA A 231 -7.21 26.62 1.24
CA ALA A 231 -7.94 26.31 2.48
C ALA A 231 -9.45 26.57 2.39
N ALA A 232 -9.96 27.04 1.24
CA ALA A 232 -11.35 27.41 1.01
C ALA A 232 -11.91 28.41 2.04
N LEU A 233 -11.07 29.32 2.55
CA LEU A 233 -11.45 30.33 3.55
C LEU A 233 -12.21 31.51 2.93
N GLY A 234 -11.98 31.80 1.65
CA GLY A 234 -12.62 32.92 0.95
C GLY A 234 -12.20 34.31 1.47
N LEU A 235 -11.15 34.40 2.29
CA LEU A 235 -10.61 35.64 2.84
C LEU A 235 -9.67 36.31 1.82
N VAL A 236 -10.24 36.80 0.72
CA VAL A 236 -9.49 37.44 -0.37
C VAL A 236 -10.01 38.84 -0.65
N ASP A 237 -9.09 39.80 -0.80
CA ASP A 237 -9.40 41.21 -1.10
C ASP A 237 -9.51 41.48 -2.61
N TYR A 238 -9.10 40.50 -3.42
CA TYR A 238 -9.06 40.55 -4.86
C TYR A 238 -9.95 39.48 -5.45
N GLN A 239 -10.62 39.78 -6.57
CA GLN A 239 -11.46 38.82 -7.28
C GLN A 239 -10.94 38.59 -8.71
N PRO A 240 -11.06 37.35 -9.23
CA PRO A 240 -10.69 37.02 -10.60
C PRO A 240 -11.68 37.65 -11.60
N SER A 241 -11.21 38.59 -12.40
CA SER A 241 -12.00 39.29 -13.44
C SER A 241 -12.00 38.55 -14.78
N ASN A 242 -11.04 37.64 -15.00
CA ASN A 242 -10.88 36.89 -16.23
C ASN A 242 -11.32 35.41 -16.07
N VAL A 243 -11.96 34.84 -17.09
CA VAL A 243 -12.42 33.43 -17.10
C VAL A 243 -11.29 32.44 -16.81
N ILE A 244 -10.08 32.68 -17.33
CA ILE A 244 -8.93 31.82 -17.08
C ILE A 244 -8.53 31.89 -15.61
N SER A 245 -8.45 33.09 -15.03
CA SER A 245 -8.14 33.26 -13.60
C SER A 245 -9.20 32.63 -12.69
N GLN A 246 -10.49 32.71 -13.06
CA GLN A 246 -11.58 32.03 -12.36
C GLN A 246 -11.41 30.50 -12.41
N GLY A 247 -11.10 29.96 -13.59
CA GLY A 247 -10.81 28.53 -13.76
C GLY A 247 -9.65 28.06 -12.88
N VAL A 248 -8.57 28.84 -12.80
CA VAL A 248 -7.41 28.52 -11.95
C VAL A 248 -7.77 28.58 -10.46
N VAL A 249 -8.59 29.55 -10.02
CA VAL A 249 -9.12 29.58 -8.65
C VAL A 249 -9.94 28.33 -8.34
N ILE A 250 -10.85 27.92 -9.23
CA ILE A 250 -11.66 26.70 -9.06
C ILE A 250 -10.76 25.47 -8.93
N VAL A 251 -9.76 25.33 -9.81
CA VAL A 251 -8.81 24.20 -9.75
C VAL A 251 -8.01 24.22 -8.45
N ASN A 252 -7.59 25.39 -7.95
CA ASN A 252 -6.89 25.49 -6.67
C ASN A 252 -7.75 24.98 -5.51
N VAL A 253 -9.04 25.38 -5.45
CA VAL A 253 -9.98 24.89 -4.43
C VAL A 253 -10.15 23.37 -4.49
N LEU A 254 -10.32 22.81 -5.69
CA LEU A 254 -10.46 21.36 -5.87
C LEU A 254 -9.21 20.59 -5.40
N ILE A 255 -8.02 21.10 -5.73
CA ILE A 255 -6.76 20.53 -5.26
C ILE A 255 -6.65 20.65 -3.74
N GLY A 256 -7.05 21.79 -3.17
CA GLY A 256 -7.10 22.01 -1.72
C GLY A 256 -7.93 20.95 -1.00
N TYR A 257 -9.13 20.65 -1.47
CA TYR A 257 -9.97 19.59 -0.90
C TYR A 257 -9.33 18.19 -1.00
N ILE A 258 -8.68 17.88 -2.13
CA ILE A 258 -7.97 16.61 -2.30
C ILE A 258 -6.81 16.51 -1.30
N LEU A 259 -6.00 17.56 -1.16
CA LEU A 259 -4.87 17.60 -0.22
C LEU A 259 -5.35 17.54 1.23
N LEU A 260 -6.45 18.20 1.57
CA LEU A 260 -7.07 18.15 2.90
C LEU A 260 -7.53 16.73 3.24
N GLY A 261 -8.24 16.06 2.32
CA GLY A 261 -8.69 14.67 2.50
C GLY A 261 -7.53 13.70 2.72
N ILE A 262 -6.43 13.86 1.95
CA ILE A 262 -5.19 13.11 2.15
C ILE A 262 -4.59 13.41 3.53
N GLY A 263 -4.52 14.68 3.93
CA GLY A 263 -3.98 15.12 5.21
C GLY A 263 -4.73 14.52 6.40
N ILE A 264 -6.06 14.56 6.38
CA ILE A 264 -6.92 13.92 7.40
C ILE A 264 -6.61 12.42 7.50
N GLY A 265 -6.48 11.73 6.36
CA GLY A 265 -6.16 10.29 6.34
C GLY A 265 -4.78 9.94 6.87
N ILE A 266 -3.80 10.82 6.72
CA ILE A 266 -2.45 10.65 7.30
C ILE A 266 -2.51 10.88 8.82
N ILE A 267 -3.14 11.98 9.26
CA ILE A 267 -3.22 12.34 10.69
C ILE A 267 -4.03 11.29 11.47
N GLY A 268 -5.17 10.85 10.93
CA GLY A 268 -5.99 9.81 11.56
C GLY A 268 -5.22 8.50 11.77
N ARG A 269 -4.32 8.15 10.83
CA ARG A 269 -3.38 7.05 11.00
C ARG A 269 -2.38 7.33 12.12
N MET A 270 -1.69 8.47 12.09
CA MET A 270 -0.71 8.84 13.12
C MET A 270 -1.28 8.81 14.54
N ILE A 271 -2.55 9.20 14.72
CA ILE A 271 -3.23 9.15 16.03
C ILE A 271 -3.46 7.71 16.47
N LYS A 272 -3.85 6.81 15.57
CA LYS A 272 -4.02 5.38 15.89
C LYS A 272 -2.71 4.69 16.29
N TYR A 273 -1.57 5.24 15.88
CA TYR A 273 -0.23 4.72 16.15
C TYR A 273 0.42 5.28 17.42
N ARG A 274 -0.27 6.15 18.18
CA ARG A 274 0.16 6.62 19.52
C ARG A 274 -0.65 5.94 20.60
#